data_AF-A0A0N0BMM4-F1
#
_entry.id   AF-A0A0N0BMM4-F1
#
_cell.length_a   1.000
_cell.length_b   1.000
_cell.length_c   1.000
_cell.angle_alpha   90.00
_cell.angle_beta   90.00
_cell.angle_gamma   90.00
#
_symmetry.space_group_name_H-M   'P 1'
#
loop_
_entity.id
_entity.type
_entity.pdbx_description
1 polymer ?
#
loop_
_entity_poly.entity_id
_entity_poly.type
_entity_poly.pdbx_seq_one_letter_code
_entity_poly.pdbx_strand_id
1 'polypeptide(L)'
;MAEEGVLVERGLHGRRMAEVEEALRRLGLRPRTREVVAWREERTPREALEALAYRLYSFTKGVPEEAHARAMERLWAWAEAELGDLDRPFSVEKRFFLRSTRLS
;
A
#
# COMPACT_ATOMS: atom_id res chain seq x y z
N MET A 1 -3.06 -17.40 13.39
CA MET A 1 -4.24 -17.00 12.57
C MET A 1 -4.54 -15.55 12.92
N ALA A 2 -4.81 -14.69 11.93
CA ALA A 2 -5.36 -13.36 12.26
C ALA A 2 -6.71 -13.57 12.97
N GLU A 3 -7.07 -12.70 13.92
CA GLU A 3 -8.31 -12.83 14.74
C GLU A 3 -9.58 -13.03 13.91
N GLU A 4 -9.59 -12.57 12.65
CA GLU A 4 -10.72 -12.71 11.71
C GLU A 4 -10.71 -14.01 10.88
N GLY A 5 -9.71 -14.88 11.04
CA GLY A 5 -9.58 -16.11 10.23
C GLY A 5 -9.24 -15.88 8.76
N VAL A 6 -9.03 -14.64 8.34
CA VAL A 6 -8.71 -14.26 6.95
C VAL A 6 -7.19 -14.23 6.75
N LEU A 7 -6.71 -14.98 5.76
CA LEU A 7 -5.31 -14.91 5.32
C LEU A 7 -5.12 -13.69 4.41
N VAL A 8 -4.15 -12.85 4.76
CA VAL A 8 -3.77 -11.69 3.94
C VAL A 8 -2.37 -11.90 3.40
N GLU A 9 -2.22 -11.81 2.09
CA GLU A 9 -0.92 -11.89 1.45
C GLU A 9 -0.14 -10.58 1.64
N ARG A 10 0.98 -10.66 2.35
CA ARG A 10 1.89 -9.51 2.55
C ARG A 10 3.00 -9.52 1.52
N GLY A 11 3.38 -8.33 1.04
CA GLY A 11 4.55 -8.12 0.20
C GLY A 11 4.42 -8.58 -1.27
N LEU A 12 3.20 -8.83 -1.74
CA LEU A 12 2.96 -9.29 -3.13
C LEU A 12 3.59 -8.36 -4.17
N HIS A 13 3.39 -7.04 -4.04
CA HIS A 13 3.93 -6.07 -4.99
C HIS A 13 5.47 -6.16 -5.09
N GLY A 14 6.16 -6.24 -3.94
CA GLY A 14 7.63 -6.37 -3.91
C GLY A 14 8.11 -7.67 -4.54
N ARG A 15 7.47 -8.81 -4.23
CA ARG A 15 7.79 -10.11 -4.84
C ARG A 15 7.61 -10.07 -6.37
N ARG A 16 6.46 -9.58 -6.83
CA ARG A 16 6.17 -9.48 -8.27
C ARG A 16 7.15 -8.55 -8.98
N MET A 17 7.57 -7.45 -8.36
CA MET A 17 8.58 -6.56 -8.94
C MET A 17 9.94 -7.24 -9.12
N ALA A 18 10.34 -8.12 -8.21
CA ALA A 18 11.57 -8.91 -8.32
C ALA A 18 11.46 -10.00 -9.38
N GLU A 19 10.33 -10.73 -9.44
CA GLU A 19 10.04 -11.74 -10.46
C GLU A 19 10.13 -11.16 -11.88
N VAL A 20 9.52 -9.98 -12.10
CA VAL A 20 9.56 -9.29 -13.38
C VAL A 20 10.99 -8.86 -13.73
N GLU A 21 11.76 -8.35 -12.76
CA GLU A 21 13.15 -7.97 -13.02
C GLU A 21 14.01 -9.15 -13.47
N GLU A 22 13.84 -10.28 -12.80
CA GLU A 22 14.51 -11.53 -13.14
C GLU A 22 14.12 -12.00 -14.55
N ALA A 23 12.84 -11.95 -14.89
CA ALA A 23 12.37 -12.30 -16.23
C ALA A 23 12.98 -11.38 -17.32
N LEU A 24 13.05 -10.07 -17.06
CA LEU A 24 13.68 -9.13 -18.00
C LEU A 24 15.17 -9.45 -18.21
N ARG A 25 15.90 -9.78 -17.13
CA ARG A 25 17.31 -10.19 -17.22
C ARG A 25 17.48 -11.49 -18.02
N ARG A 26 16.59 -12.47 -17.82
CA ARG A 26 16.60 -13.74 -18.58
C ARG A 26 16.37 -13.55 -20.07
N LEU A 27 15.61 -12.52 -20.46
CA LEU A 27 15.40 -12.13 -21.86
C LEU A 27 16.59 -11.37 -22.47
N GLY A 28 17.72 -11.27 -21.75
CA GLY A 28 18.89 -10.52 -22.21
C GLY A 28 18.75 -9.00 -22.09
N LEU A 29 17.65 -8.53 -21.49
CA LEU A 29 17.41 -7.11 -21.31
C LEU A 29 18.15 -6.56 -20.09
N ARG A 30 18.39 -5.25 -20.08
CA ARG A 30 19.10 -4.55 -19.00
C ARG A 30 18.18 -3.57 -18.28
N PRO A 31 17.31 -4.04 -17.36
CA PRO A 31 16.46 -3.15 -16.58
C PRO A 31 17.32 -2.19 -15.74
N ARG A 32 16.98 -0.91 -15.75
CA ARG A 32 17.60 0.13 -14.92
C ARG A 32 16.52 0.83 -14.11
N THR A 33 16.63 0.76 -12.79
CA THR A 33 15.72 1.43 -11.85
C THR A 33 16.35 2.72 -11.36
N ARG A 34 15.59 3.82 -11.40
CA ARG A 34 15.99 5.11 -10.85
C ARG A 34 14.84 5.69 -10.05
N GLU A 35 15.14 6.33 -8.92
CA GLU A 35 14.22 7.29 -8.32
C GLU A 35 14.10 8.50 -9.26
N VAL A 36 12.87 8.90 -9.61
CA VAL A 36 12.66 10.03 -10.53
C VAL A 36 12.04 11.24 -9.84
N VAL A 37 11.38 11.04 -8.70
CA VAL A 37 10.88 12.13 -7.86
C VAL A 37 10.69 11.64 -6.42
N ALA A 38 10.94 12.53 -5.48
CA ALA A 38 10.58 12.40 -4.07
C ALA A 38 9.80 13.66 -3.66
N TRP A 39 8.75 13.48 -2.87
CA TRP A 39 7.93 14.60 -2.38
C TRP A 39 7.32 14.29 -1.02
N ARG A 40 6.80 15.34 -0.39
CA ARG A 40 5.96 15.26 0.80
C ARG A 40 4.55 15.66 0.43
N GLU A 41 3.58 14.94 0.94
CA GLU A 41 2.17 15.32 0.90
C GLU A 41 1.62 15.32 2.31
N GLU A 42 0.65 16.19 2.56
CA GLU A 42 -0.11 16.16 3.81
C GLU A 42 -1.27 15.17 3.67
N ARG A 43 -1.57 14.48 4.77
CA ARG A 43 -2.74 13.62 4.91
C ARG A 43 -3.25 13.68 6.34
N THR A 44 -4.55 13.62 6.55
CA THR A 44 -5.12 13.46 7.89
C THR A 44 -5.35 11.98 8.23
N PRO A 45 -5.36 11.59 9.51
CA PRO A 45 -5.80 10.25 9.91
C PRO A 45 -7.18 9.89 9.35
N ARG A 46 -8.12 10.85 9.32
CA ARG A 46 -9.46 10.67 8.74
C ARG A 46 -9.39 10.26 7.27
N GLU A 47 -8.65 10.99 6.45
CA GLU A 47 -8.49 10.66 5.02
C GLU A 47 -7.87 9.27 4.80
N ALA A 48 -6.91 8.88 5.66
CA ALA A 48 -6.30 7.56 5.60
C ALA A 48 -7.31 6.45 5.93
N LEU A 49 -8.14 6.66 6.97
CA LEU A 49 -9.21 5.73 7.38
C LEU A 49 -10.29 5.62 6.32
N GLU A 50 -10.70 6.73 5.71
CA GLU A 50 -11.66 6.75 4.60
C GLU A 50 -11.13 5.98 3.39
N ALA A 51 -9.87 6.16 3.00
CA ALA A 51 -9.26 5.40 1.92
C ALA A 51 -9.25 3.87 2.17
N LEU A 52 -9.08 3.47 3.44
CA LEU A 52 -9.20 2.07 3.87
C LEU A 52 -10.66 1.58 3.85
N ALA A 53 -11.61 2.42 4.29
CA ALA A 53 -13.04 2.13 4.30
C ALA A 53 -13.59 1.94 2.88
N TYR A 54 -13.22 2.81 1.95
CA TYR A 54 -13.57 2.71 0.52
C TYR A 54 -12.78 1.63 -0.23
N ARG A 55 -11.92 0.89 0.48
CA ARG A 55 -11.12 -0.22 -0.06
C ARG A 55 -10.29 0.22 -1.28
N LEU A 56 -9.73 1.43 -1.27
CA LEU A 56 -9.01 1.97 -2.43
C LEU A 56 -7.70 1.22 -2.71
N TYR A 57 -7.12 0.61 -1.67
CA TYR A 57 -5.90 -0.17 -1.81
C TYR A 57 -6.19 -1.64 -2.16
N SER A 58 -5.46 -2.17 -3.14
CA SER A 58 -5.60 -3.57 -3.58
C SER A 58 -5.45 -4.58 -2.44
N PHE A 59 -4.61 -4.33 -1.44
CA PHE A 59 -4.43 -5.23 -0.29
C PHE A 59 -5.69 -5.38 0.58
N THR A 60 -6.65 -4.44 0.49
CA THR A 60 -7.93 -4.56 1.20
C THR A 60 -8.95 -5.40 0.42
N LYS A 61 -8.78 -5.58 -0.89
CA LYS A 61 -9.78 -6.24 -1.76
C LYS A 61 -9.91 -7.75 -1.52
N GLY A 62 -8.86 -8.41 -1.03
CA GLY A 62 -8.88 -9.84 -0.74
C GLY A 62 -9.59 -10.23 0.57
N VAL A 63 -10.00 -9.26 1.38
CA VAL A 63 -10.68 -9.51 2.66
C VAL A 63 -12.20 -9.62 2.42
N PRO A 64 -12.91 -10.63 2.95
CA PRO A 64 -14.37 -10.65 2.92
C PRO A 64 -14.98 -9.35 3.46
N GLU A 65 -16.09 -8.90 2.89
CA GLU A 65 -16.67 -7.59 3.21
C GLU A 65 -17.06 -7.46 4.69
N GLU A 66 -17.64 -8.50 5.27
CA GLU A 66 -18.06 -8.51 6.67
C GLU A 66 -16.87 -8.44 7.62
N ALA A 67 -15.77 -9.11 7.27
CA ALA A 67 -14.53 -9.07 8.04
C ALA A 67 -13.85 -7.69 7.92
N HIS A 68 -13.90 -7.07 6.73
CA HIS A 68 -13.40 -5.72 6.51
C HIS A 68 -14.23 -4.69 7.28
N ALA A 69 -15.56 -4.78 7.28
CA ALA A 69 -16.45 -3.89 8.02
C ALA A 69 -16.16 -3.91 9.53
N ARG A 70 -16.06 -5.10 10.14
CA ARG A 70 -15.68 -5.24 11.57
C ARG A 70 -14.29 -4.70 11.86
N ALA A 71 -13.33 -4.94 10.97
CA ALA A 71 -11.99 -4.41 11.12
C ALA A 71 -11.97 -2.87 11.04
N MET A 72 -12.74 -2.27 10.14
CA MET A 72 -12.85 -0.82 10.01
C MET A 72 -13.51 -0.19 11.23
N GLU A 73 -14.59 -0.78 11.76
CA GLU A 73 -15.25 -0.28 12.99
C GLU A 73 -14.24 -0.21 14.15
N ARG A 74 -13.49 -1.30 14.37
CA ARG A 74 -12.45 -1.34 15.42
C ARG A 74 -11.32 -0.35 15.15
N LEU A 75 -10.91 -0.20 13.89
CA LEU A 75 -9.83 0.71 13.52
C LEU A 75 -10.23 2.19 13.71
N TRP A 76 -11.48 2.55 13.42
CA TRP A 76 -12.01 3.88 13.69
C TRP A 76 -12.02 4.17 15.20
N ALA A 77 -12.60 3.29 16.01
CA ALA A 77 -12.65 3.47 17.46
C ALA A 77 -11.25 3.57 18.08
N TRP A 78 -10.31 2.74 17.61
CA TRP A 78 -8.92 2.82 18.03
C TRP A 78 -8.27 4.15 17.62
N ALA A 79 -8.49 4.61 16.40
CA ALA A 79 -7.90 5.86 15.92
C ALA A 79 -8.41 7.07 16.71
N GLU A 80 -9.70 7.13 16.99
CA GLU A 80 -10.32 8.18 17.83
C GLU A 80 -9.72 8.20 19.24
N ALA A 81 -9.41 7.04 19.81
CA ALA A 81 -8.80 6.93 21.13
C ALA A 81 -7.30 7.31 21.15
N GLU A 82 -6.55 6.93 20.11
CA GLU A 82 -5.08 6.93 20.16
C GLU A 82 -4.40 8.02 19.31
N LEU A 83 -5.02 8.47 18.23
CA LEU A 83 -4.40 9.43 17.31
C LEU A 83 -4.78 10.89 17.63
N GLY A 84 -5.70 11.11 18.55
CA GLY A 84 -6.18 12.43 18.95
C GLY A 84 -7.00 13.08 17.84
N ASP A 85 -6.59 14.27 17.39
CA ASP A 85 -7.29 15.00 16.33
C ASP A 85 -7.11 14.31 14.97
N LEU A 86 -8.15 13.61 14.51
CA LEU A 86 -8.15 12.90 13.23
C LEU A 86 -8.14 13.82 12.00
N ASP A 87 -8.36 15.11 12.20
CA ASP A 87 -8.33 16.14 11.16
C ASP A 87 -7.00 16.91 11.14
N ARG A 88 -6.09 16.64 12.08
CA ARG A 88 -4.74 17.20 12.08
C ARG A 88 -3.89 16.52 11.01
N PRO A 89 -3.32 17.26 10.04
CA PRO A 89 -2.48 16.66 9.01
C PRO A 89 -1.15 16.15 9.57
N PHE A 90 -0.65 15.07 8.96
CA PHE A 90 0.71 14.57 9.10
C PHE A 90 1.38 14.48 7.72
N SER A 91 2.71 14.60 7.71
CA SER A 91 3.50 14.51 6.47
C SER A 91 3.75 13.06 6.08
N VAL A 92 3.45 12.73 4.82
CA VAL A 92 3.78 11.44 4.18
C VAL A 92 4.90 11.65 3.18
N GLU A 93 6.05 11.02 3.42
CA GLU A 93 7.15 11.02 2.45
C GLU A 93 6.92 9.95 1.38
N LYS A 94 6.97 10.36 0.11
CA LYS A 94 6.77 9.48 -1.04
C LYS A 94 7.90 9.58 -2.04
N ARG A 95 8.08 8.50 -2.79
CA ARG A 95 9.08 8.34 -3.85
C ARG A 95 8.46 7.60 -5.02
N PHE A 96 8.79 8.00 -6.23
CA PHE A 96 8.43 7.28 -7.45
C PHE A 96 9.67 6.73 -8.13
N PHE A 97 9.65 5.44 -8.42
CA PHE A 97 10.74 4.73 -9.10
C PHE A 97 10.30 4.36 -10.51
N LEU A 98 11.14 4.69 -11.49
CA LEU A 98 10.96 4.26 -12.86
C LEU A 98 11.99 3.17 -13.18
N ARG A 99 11.51 2.01 -13.63
CA ARG A 99 12.35 0.97 -14.21
C ARG A 99 12.19 0.97 -15.72
N SER A 100 13.24 1.39 -16.43
CA SER A 100 13.28 1.39 -17.89
C SER A 100 14.04 0.17 -18.40
N THR A 101 13.53 -0.42 -19.48
CA THR A 101 14.16 -1.55 -20.17
C THR A 101 14.15 -1.27 -21.67
N ARG A 102 15.28 -1.48 -22.34
CA ARG A 102 15.43 -1.22 -23.78
C ARG A 102 15.59 -2.54 -24.53
N LEU A 103 14.83 -2.71 -25.61
CA LEU A 103 15.06 -3.72 -26.64
C LEU A 103 16.12 -3.15 -27.58
N SER A 104 17.26 -3.84 -27.68
CA SER A 104 18.35 -3.53 -28.62
C SER A 104 18.16 -4.28 -29.91
#